data_AF-A0A6P5AAU4-F1
#
_entry.id   AF-A0A6P5AAU4-F1
#
_cell.length_a   1.000
_cell.length_b   1.000
_cell.length_c   1.000
_cell.angle_alpha   90.00
_cell.angle_beta   90.00
_cell.angle_gamma   90.00
#
_symmetry.space_group_name_H-M   'P 1'
#
loop_
_entity.id
_entity.type
_entity.pdbx_description
1 polymer ?
#
loop_
_entity_poly.entity_id
_entity_poly.type
_entity_poly.pdbx_seq_one_letter_code
_entity_poly.pdbx_strand_id
1 'polypeptide(L)'
;MAAGRTSWAALLGLFVVFCNWLFIGAKIFQILEEHEVKGIRKTDNELVEKLVKGVVGRTFESKEEVLKFVKEIDAARNVTVNYGSDTTDGSSSLDYLEALLFCLTIVTTIGYGHVPITTDAGKVFCCLYAFLGIPLTLTMLAAIGGEVAPLSRFLEDQVKKRLAFLKKHPDTIRFVNIFTLTTVNLGVFFFLPAYVFSCQETDWSYLDALYYVFITLSTVGFGDYVATLEPRPTYAQNVAYKIATFCWILTGLCFLASVFDLLVEEMKGVEERIKEGMNKPLDGGDLDNGKETEKDIQGHTKKEEQGEGMTIRARTAKKAAVSSEEMEEAGTCLPDKEKHA
;
A
#
# COMPACT_ATOMS: atom_id res chain seq x y z
N MET A 1 19.48 23.18 10.16
CA MET A 1 19.41 21.76 10.49
C MET A 1 20.11 20.98 9.39
N ALA A 2 21.26 20.38 9.71
CA ALA A 2 22.08 19.68 8.73
C ALA A 2 21.39 18.36 8.35
N ALA A 3 20.95 18.24 7.10
CA ALA A 3 20.56 16.96 6.52
C ALA A 3 21.75 16.01 6.65
N GLY A 4 21.60 14.94 7.43
CA GLY A 4 22.62 13.91 7.57
C GLY A 4 22.97 13.36 6.19
N ARG A 5 24.20 13.64 5.73
CA ARG A 5 24.69 13.20 4.43
C ARG A 5 24.75 11.67 4.46
N THR A 6 23.81 11.00 3.83
CA THR A 6 23.87 9.54 3.65
C THR A 6 25.24 9.19 3.08
N SER A 7 25.96 8.26 3.73
CA SER A 7 27.30 7.93 3.28
C SER A 7 27.22 7.23 1.93
N TRP A 8 28.13 7.53 1.01
CA TRP A 8 28.20 6.85 -0.30
C TRP A 8 28.25 5.32 -0.17
N ALA A 9 28.79 4.80 0.93
CA ALA A 9 28.79 3.38 1.26
C ALA A 9 27.38 2.82 1.50
N ALA A 10 26.49 3.55 2.17
CA ALA A 10 25.10 3.13 2.39
C ALA A 10 24.30 3.11 1.06
N LEU A 11 24.52 4.11 0.20
CA LEU A 11 23.92 4.16 -1.13
C LEU A 11 24.40 3.00 -2.01
N LEU A 12 25.71 2.70 -1.97
CA LEU A 12 26.28 1.55 -2.68
C LEU A 12 25.70 0.23 -2.15
N GLY A 13 25.56 0.10 -0.83
CA GLY A 13 24.92 -1.07 -0.21
C GLY A 13 23.48 -1.26 -0.69
N LEU A 14 22.66 -0.20 -0.70
CA LEU A 14 21.28 -0.23 -1.20
C LEU A 14 21.23 -0.60 -2.69
N PHE A 15 22.13 -0.05 -3.50
CA PHE A 15 22.25 -0.38 -4.92
C PHE A 15 22.58 -1.86 -5.13
N VAL A 16 23.52 -2.43 -4.36
CA VAL A 16 23.85 -3.85 -4.42
C VAL A 16 22.65 -4.72 -4.05
N VAL A 17 21.89 -4.37 -3.01
CA VAL A 17 20.66 -5.09 -2.63
C VAL A 17 19.63 -5.04 -3.76
N PHE A 18 19.42 -3.86 -4.36
CA PHE A 18 18.50 -3.71 -5.49
C PHE A 18 18.93 -4.54 -6.71
N CYS A 19 20.22 -4.52 -7.08
CA CYS A 19 20.72 -5.36 -8.17
C CYS A 19 20.52 -6.86 -7.90
N ASN A 20 20.76 -7.32 -6.66
CA ASN A 20 20.50 -8.71 -6.29
C ASN A 20 19.02 -9.05 -6.40
N TRP A 21 18.12 -8.15 -5.99
CA TRP A 21 16.67 -8.33 -6.17
C TRP A 21 16.28 -8.54 -7.64
N LEU A 22 16.88 -7.77 -8.56
CA LEU A 22 16.68 -7.95 -10.00
C LEU A 22 17.19 -9.31 -10.50
N PHE A 23 18.35 -9.77 -10.06
CA PHE A 23 18.88 -11.08 -10.47
C PHE A 23 18.02 -12.25 -9.97
N ILE A 24 17.51 -12.17 -8.75
CA ILE A 24 16.57 -13.15 -8.20
C ILE A 24 15.29 -13.18 -9.05
N GLY A 25 14.68 -12.01 -9.29
CA GLY A 25 13.49 -11.90 -10.14
C GLY A 25 13.72 -12.45 -11.55
N ALA A 26 14.83 -12.10 -12.19
CA ALA A 26 15.19 -12.59 -13.52
C ALA A 26 15.29 -14.11 -13.58
N LYS A 27 15.86 -14.76 -12.56
CA LYS A 27 15.94 -16.23 -12.52
C LYS A 27 14.61 -16.90 -12.26
N ILE A 28 13.78 -16.34 -11.39
CA ILE A 28 12.44 -16.87 -11.13
C ILE A 28 11.59 -16.77 -12.40
N PHE A 29 11.51 -15.60 -13.05
CA PHE A 29 10.77 -15.44 -14.30
C PHE A 29 11.31 -16.30 -15.43
N GLN A 30 12.65 -16.42 -15.55
CA GLN A 30 13.23 -17.33 -16.54
C GLN A 30 12.73 -18.77 -16.35
N ILE A 31 12.73 -19.29 -15.12
CA ILE A 31 12.32 -20.67 -14.85
C ILE A 31 10.81 -20.86 -15.09
N LEU A 32 9.98 -19.93 -14.62
CA LEU A 32 8.53 -20.02 -14.71
C LEU A 32 8.04 -19.88 -16.16
N GLU A 33 8.56 -18.89 -16.89
CA GLU A 33 8.11 -18.57 -18.25
C GLU A 33 8.77 -19.46 -19.31
N GLU A 34 10.03 -19.89 -19.14
CA GLU A 34 10.72 -20.69 -20.18
C GLU A 34 10.05 -22.05 -20.41
N HIS A 35 9.40 -22.63 -19.40
CA HIS A 35 8.66 -23.87 -19.54
C HIS A 35 7.40 -23.69 -20.40
N GLU A 36 6.59 -22.69 -20.08
CA GLU A 36 5.32 -22.41 -20.77
C GLU A 36 5.56 -21.86 -22.19
N VAL A 37 6.50 -20.93 -22.35
CA VAL A 37 6.84 -20.33 -23.65
C VAL A 37 7.34 -21.39 -24.64
N LYS A 38 8.08 -22.41 -24.19
CA LYS A 38 8.49 -23.53 -25.07
C LYS A 38 7.30 -24.35 -25.54
N GLY A 39 6.30 -24.57 -24.66
CA GLY A 39 5.05 -25.24 -24.99
C GLY A 39 4.23 -24.45 -26.01
N ILE A 40 3.97 -23.17 -25.73
CA ILE A 40 3.21 -22.27 -26.61
C ILE A 40 3.91 -22.13 -27.96
N ARG A 41 5.22 -21.86 -27.98
CA ARG A 41 5.98 -21.71 -29.23
C ARG A 41 5.96 -22.97 -30.08
N LYS A 42 5.91 -24.15 -29.47
CA LYS A 42 5.76 -25.41 -30.22
C LYS A 42 4.38 -25.49 -30.87
N THR A 43 3.31 -25.20 -30.11
CA THR A 43 1.93 -25.17 -30.62
C THR A 43 1.75 -24.14 -31.73
N ASP A 44 2.27 -22.92 -31.56
CA ASP A 44 2.22 -21.87 -32.58
C ASP A 44 2.97 -22.28 -33.84
N ASN A 45 4.16 -22.85 -33.71
CA ASN A 45 4.91 -23.37 -34.86
C ASN A 45 4.15 -24.48 -35.57
N GLU A 46 3.47 -25.38 -34.85
CA GLU A 46 2.62 -26.42 -35.43
C GLU A 46 1.39 -25.84 -36.15
N LEU A 47 0.77 -24.79 -35.59
CA LEU A 47 -0.34 -24.07 -36.22
C LEU A 47 0.11 -23.36 -37.50
N VAL A 48 1.23 -22.63 -37.44
CA VAL A 48 1.84 -21.98 -38.61
C VAL A 48 2.22 -23.03 -39.65
N GLU A 49 2.74 -24.18 -39.25
CA GLU A 49 3.07 -25.26 -40.19
C GLU A 49 1.82 -25.87 -40.84
N LYS A 50 0.74 -26.07 -40.08
CA LYS A 50 -0.56 -26.49 -40.64
C LYS A 50 -1.12 -25.47 -41.62
N LEU A 51 -1.04 -24.17 -41.28
CA LEU A 51 -1.46 -23.08 -42.16
C LEU A 51 -0.64 -23.07 -43.45
N VAL A 52 0.68 -23.10 -43.34
CA VAL A 52 1.60 -23.15 -44.50
C VAL A 52 1.26 -24.35 -45.39
N LYS A 53 1.10 -25.55 -44.83
CA LYS A 53 0.73 -26.76 -45.61
C LYS A 53 -0.66 -26.66 -46.26
N GLY A 54 -1.59 -25.96 -45.63
CA GLY A 54 -2.95 -25.79 -46.14
C GLY A 54 -3.05 -24.81 -47.31
N VAL A 55 -2.16 -23.81 -47.35
CA VAL A 55 -2.31 -22.63 -48.23
C VAL A 55 -1.22 -22.58 -49.33
N VAL A 56 -0.02 -23.13 -49.07
CA VAL A 56 1.05 -23.24 -50.08
C VAL A 56 0.64 -24.21 -51.19
N GLY A 57 0.84 -23.80 -52.44
CA GLY A 57 0.42 -24.54 -53.64
C GLY A 57 -1.05 -24.34 -54.02
N ARG A 58 -1.87 -23.71 -53.17
CA ARG A 58 -3.25 -23.29 -53.51
C ARG A 58 -3.36 -21.78 -53.72
N THR A 59 -2.80 -21.00 -52.80
CA THR A 59 -2.93 -19.53 -52.79
C THR A 59 -1.57 -18.83 -52.80
N PHE A 60 -0.54 -19.41 -52.16
CA PHE A 60 0.83 -18.87 -52.14
C PHE A 60 1.80 -19.87 -52.76
N GLU A 61 2.85 -19.39 -53.43
CA GLU A 61 3.80 -20.25 -54.14
C GLU A 61 4.87 -20.83 -53.20
N SER A 62 5.15 -20.14 -52.09
CA SER A 62 6.21 -20.53 -51.15
C SER A 62 5.81 -20.32 -49.69
N LYS A 63 6.55 -20.98 -48.78
CA LYS A 63 6.38 -20.78 -47.34
C LYS A 63 6.78 -19.36 -46.93
N GLU A 64 7.76 -18.79 -47.61
CA GLU A 64 8.28 -17.44 -47.37
C GLU A 64 7.20 -16.38 -47.63
N GLU A 65 6.38 -16.56 -48.66
CA GLU A 65 5.24 -15.67 -48.93
C GLU A 65 4.17 -15.75 -47.84
N VAL A 66 3.85 -16.95 -47.34
CA VAL A 66 2.92 -17.11 -46.21
C VAL A 66 3.46 -16.41 -44.97
N LEU A 67 4.75 -16.56 -44.66
CA LEU A 67 5.36 -15.89 -43.51
C LEU A 67 5.42 -14.36 -43.68
N LYS A 68 5.64 -13.88 -44.90
CA LYS A 68 5.60 -12.44 -45.22
C LYS A 68 4.17 -11.91 -45.05
N PHE A 69 3.18 -12.63 -45.54
CA PHE A 69 1.76 -12.28 -45.37
C PHE A 69 1.34 -12.27 -43.89
N VAL A 70 1.74 -13.27 -43.10
CA VAL A 70 1.49 -13.29 -41.65
C VAL A 70 2.15 -12.08 -40.97
N LYS A 71 3.38 -11.73 -41.35
CA LYS A 71 4.04 -10.51 -40.83
C LYS A 71 3.32 -9.23 -41.24
N GLU A 72 2.80 -9.15 -42.46
CA GLU A 72 2.01 -8.01 -42.94
C GLU A 72 0.67 -7.91 -42.18
N ILE A 73 0.02 -9.04 -41.88
CA ILE A 73 -1.16 -9.10 -41.01
C ILE A 73 -0.82 -8.63 -39.60
N ASP A 74 0.25 -9.13 -38.98
CA ASP A 74 0.67 -8.68 -37.64
C ASP A 74 1.04 -7.19 -37.62
N ALA A 75 1.67 -6.69 -38.69
CA ALA A 75 1.96 -5.27 -38.84
C ALA A 75 0.67 -4.44 -38.97
N ALA A 76 -0.34 -4.92 -39.69
CA ALA A 76 -1.65 -4.28 -39.80
C ALA A 76 -2.46 -4.38 -38.49
N ARG A 77 -2.29 -5.47 -37.73
CA ARG A 77 -2.90 -5.69 -36.41
C ARG A 77 -2.45 -4.64 -35.41
N ASN A 78 -1.16 -4.30 -35.43
CA ASN A 78 -0.58 -3.25 -34.59
C ASN A 78 -1.08 -1.83 -34.92
N VAL A 79 -1.82 -1.63 -36.02
CA VAL A 79 -2.28 -0.31 -36.44
C VAL A 79 -3.79 -0.14 -36.27
N THR A 80 -4.62 -1.19 -36.43
CA THR A 80 -6.02 -0.90 -36.78
C THR A 80 -7.13 -1.90 -36.48
N VAL A 81 -6.93 -3.17 -36.10
CA VAL A 81 -8.04 -4.15 -36.24
C VAL A 81 -8.22 -5.11 -35.06
N ASN A 82 -9.29 -4.92 -34.30
CA ASN A 82 -10.00 -5.99 -33.59
C ASN A 82 -10.80 -6.79 -34.63
N TYR A 83 -10.42 -8.04 -34.88
CA TYR A 83 -11.15 -8.92 -35.78
C TYR A 83 -12.34 -9.54 -35.02
N GLY A 84 -13.57 -9.23 -35.45
CA GLY A 84 -14.79 -9.83 -34.87
C GLY A 84 -16.09 -9.08 -35.19
N SER A 85 -16.03 -7.80 -35.56
CA SER A 85 -17.18 -7.06 -36.06
C SER A 85 -17.13 -6.96 -37.58
N ASP A 86 -18.18 -7.44 -38.26
CA ASP A 86 -18.52 -7.04 -39.62
C ASP A 86 -18.60 -5.51 -39.66
N THR A 87 -17.50 -4.85 -40.02
CA THR A 87 -17.44 -3.39 -40.11
C THR A 87 -17.86 -2.96 -41.51
N THR A 88 -19.14 -3.22 -41.82
CA THR A 88 -19.86 -2.43 -42.83
C THR A 88 -20.31 -1.07 -42.29
N ASP A 89 -20.13 -0.81 -40.98
CA ASP A 89 -20.40 0.49 -40.38
C ASP A 89 -19.12 1.11 -39.84
N GLY A 90 -18.88 2.37 -40.20
CA GLY A 90 -17.76 3.22 -39.77
C GLY A 90 -17.76 3.52 -38.27
N SER A 91 -17.62 2.48 -37.45
CA SER A 91 -17.31 2.57 -36.03
C SER A 91 -15.88 3.06 -35.89
N SER A 92 -15.78 4.38 -35.78
CA SER A 92 -14.55 5.14 -35.66
C SER A 92 -13.65 4.62 -34.55
N SER A 93 -12.36 4.48 -34.92
CA SER A 93 -11.21 4.96 -34.15
C SER A 93 -11.54 5.60 -32.79
N LEU A 94 -11.11 4.96 -31.70
CA LEU A 94 -11.01 5.52 -30.34
C LEU A 94 -12.18 6.45 -29.94
N ASP A 95 -13.24 5.90 -29.36
CA ASP A 95 -14.32 6.72 -28.80
C ASP A 95 -13.77 7.72 -27.75
N TYR A 96 -14.42 8.87 -27.57
CA TYR A 96 -13.89 9.95 -26.71
C TYR A 96 -13.62 9.47 -25.27
N LEU A 97 -14.45 8.58 -24.73
CA LEU A 97 -14.23 7.98 -23.41
C LEU A 97 -13.03 7.03 -23.36
N GLU A 98 -12.75 6.31 -24.46
CA GLU A 98 -11.53 5.51 -24.59
C GLU A 98 -10.30 6.40 -24.73
N ALA A 99 -10.41 7.49 -25.50
CA ALA A 99 -9.38 8.52 -25.58
C ALA A 99 -9.09 9.16 -24.21
N LEU A 100 -10.13 9.37 -23.41
CA LEU A 100 -10.01 9.91 -22.05
C LEU A 100 -9.30 8.93 -21.12
N LEU A 101 -9.66 7.63 -21.17
CA LEU A 101 -8.97 6.57 -20.43
C LEU A 101 -7.50 6.44 -20.89
N PHE A 102 -7.24 6.53 -22.19
CA PHE A 102 -5.89 6.55 -22.74
C PHE A 102 -5.07 7.74 -22.21
N CYS A 103 -5.64 8.95 -22.24
CA CYS A 103 -5.05 10.14 -21.64
C CYS A 103 -4.78 9.97 -20.13
N LEU A 104 -5.70 9.32 -19.40
CA LEU A 104 -5.51 8.97 -17.99
C LEU A 104 -4.28 8.07 -17.82
N THR A 105 -4.13 7.02 -18.65
CA THR A 105 -2.99 6.10 -18.56
C THR A 105 -1.64 6.78 -18.82
N ILE A 106 -1.60 7.83 -19.65
CA ILE A 106 -0.38 8.62 -19.90
C ILE A 106 0.00 9.41 -18.64
N VAL A 107 -0.93 10.19 -18.09
CA VAL A 107 -0.62 11.11 -16.96
C VAL A 107 -0.43 10.37 -15.63
N THR A 108 -1.07 9.22 -15.47
CA THR A 108 -0.88 8.31 -14.31
C THR A 108 0.32 7.38 -14.46
N THR A 109 1.06 7.48 -15.57
CA THR A 109 2.21 6.64 -15.90
C THR A 109 1.92 5.14 -15.92
N ILE A 110 0.65 4.73 -16.08
CA ILE A 110 0.28 3.32 -16.28
C ILE A 110 0.73 2.87 -17.66
N GLY A 111 0.34 3.61 -18.71
CA GLY A 111 0.84 3.42 -20.06
C GLY A 111 0.69 2.01 -20.66
N TYR A 112 -0.52 1.43 -20.66
CA TYR A 112 -0.78 0.07 -21.20
C TYR A 112 -0.23 -0.20 -22.61
N GLY A 113 -0.06 0.82 -23.46
CA GLY A 113 0.52 0.62 -24.80
C GLY A 113 -0.38 -0.08 -25.83
N HIS A 114 -1.60 -0.50 -25.47
CA HIS A 114 -2.57 -1.10 -26.39
C HIS A 114 -3.06 -0.14 -27.50
N VAL A 115 -2.94 1.17 -27.30
CA VAL A 115 -3.21 2.20 -28.32
C VAL A 115 -1.89 2.81 -28.79
N PRO A 116 -1.39 2.47 -29.98
CA PRO A 116 -0.16 3.02 -30.50
C PRO A 116 -0.37 4.43 -31.07
N ILE A 117 0.52 5.34 -30.73
CA ILE A 117 0.56 6.69 -31.33
C ILE A 117 1.38 6.63 -32.61
N THR A 118 0.68 6.58 -33.75
CA THR A 118 1.33 6.37 -35.06
C THR A 118 1.82 7.68 -35.70
N THR A 119 1.08 8.78 -35.53
CA THR A 119 1.38 10.07 -36.17
C THR A 119 2.50 10.83 -35.47
N ASP A 120 3.35 11.52 -36.24
CA ASP A 120 4.44 12.31 -35.65
C ASP A 120 3.93 13.49 -34.81
N ALA A 121 2.84 14.14 -35.25
CA ALA A 121 2.18 15.17 -34.46
C ALA A 121 1.63 14.60 -33.13
N GLY A 122 1.04 13.40 -33.16
CA GLY A 122 0.57 12.72 -31.95
C GLY A 122 1.69 12.39 -30.99
N LYS A 123 2.85 11.94 -31.48
CA LYS A 123 4.04 11.65 -30.66
C LYS A 123 4.54 12.91 -29.96
N VAL A 124 4.68 14.01 -30.71
CA VAL A 124 5.08 15.32 -30.16
C VAL A 124 4.08 15.81 -29.11
N PHE A 125 2.78 15.74 -29.42
CA PHE A 125 1.73 16.12 -28.48
C PHE A 125 1.77 15.27 -27.20
N CYS A 126 1.93 13.96 -27.32
CA CYS A 126 2.02 13.05 -26.17
C CYS A 126 3.19 13.40 -25.25
N CYS A 127 4.37 13.72 -25.80
CA CYS A 127 5.51 14.17 -25.01
C CYS A 127 5.19 15.43 -24.19
N LEU A 128 4.57 16.45 -24.82
CA LEU A 128 4.19 17.69 -24.14
C LEU A 128 3.08 17.47 -23.09
N TYR A 129 2.09 16.64 -23.44
CA TYR A 129 0.98 16.29 -22.56
C TYR A 129 1.46 15.53 -21.32
N ALA A 130 2.33 14.53 -21.49
CA ALA A 130 2.93 13.79 -20.38
C ALA A 130 3.81 14.67 -19.48
N PHE A 131 4.62 15.57 -20.08
CA PHE A 131 5.49 16.48 -19.34
C PHE A 131 4.72 17.40 -18.37
N LEU A 132 3.54 17.88 -18.78
CA LEU A 132 2.68 18.72 -17.91
C LEU A 132 1.76 17.89 -17.03
N GLY A 133 1.23 16.79 -17.55
CA GLY A 133 0.23 15.95 -16.89
C GLY A 133 0.80 15.13 -15.73
N ILE A 134 1.98 14.52 -15.87
CA ILE A 134 2.57 13.68 -14.82
C ILE A 134 2.83 14.48 -13.54
N PRO A 135 3.50 15.66 -13.57
CA PRO A 135 3.66 16.48 -12.36
C PRO A 135 2.33 16.89 -11.74
N LEU A 136 1.34 17.24 -12.56
CA LEU A 136 -0.01 17.59 -12.08
C LEU A 136 -0.64 16.39 -11.34
N THR A 137 -0.60 15.19 -11.92
CA THR A 137 -1.10 13.97 -11.28
C THR A 137 -0.34 13.68 -9.97
N LEU A 138 0.98 13.81 -9.93
CA LEU A 138 1.76 13.61 -8.70
C LEU A 138 1.36 14.62 -7.61
N THR A 139 1.15 15.89 -7.95
CA THR A 139 0.67 16.89 -6.98
C THR A 139 -0.74 16.60 -6.48
N MET A 140 -1.62 16.13 -7.36
CA MET A 140 -2.98 15.71 -6.99
C MET A 140 -2.94 14.50 -6.04
N LEU A 141 -2.13 13.48 -6.36
CA LEU A 141 -1.95 12.30 -5.52
C LEU A 141 -1.39 12.66 -4.14
N ALA A 142 -0.40 13.55 -4.07
CA ALA A 142 0.16 14.02 -2.80
C ALA A 142 -0.85 14.83 -1.98
N ALA A 143 -1.64 15.70 -2.63
CA ALA A 143 -2.68 16.47 -1.94
C ALA A 143 -3.77 15.56 -1.35
N ILE A 144 -4.25 14.58 -2.13
CA ILE A 144 -5.27 13.64 -1.66
C ILE A 144 -4.71 12.66 -0.63
N GLY A 145 -3.45 12.23 -0.78
CA GLY A 145 -2.74 11.40 0.19
C GLY A 145 -2.71 12.02 1.59
N GLY A 146 -2.47 13.33 1.67
CA GLY A 146 -2.54 14.09 2.92
C GLY A 146 -3.92 14.12 3.58
N GLU A 147 -4.99 14.09 2.80
CA GLU A 147 -6.38 14.11 3.29
C GLU A 147 -6.86 12.75 3.83
N VAL A 148 -6.05 11.70 3.73
CA VAL A 148 -6.34 10.39 4.36
C VAL A 148 -5.99 10.37 5.85
N ALA A 149 -5.16 11.30 6.32
CA ALA A 149 -4.78 11.38 7.73
C ALA A 149 -5.99 11.62 8.68
N PRO A 150 -6.96 12.53 8.38
CA PRO A 150 -8.20 12.66 9.15
C PRO A 150 -9.03 11.36 9.23
N LEU A 151 -9.14 10.62 8.12
CA LEU A 151 -9.87 9.35 8.08
C LEU A 151 -9.18 8.30 8.95
N SER A 152 -7.86 8.22 8.88
CA SER A 152 -7.05 7.34 9.72
C SER A 152 -7.22 7.66 11.20
N ARG A 153 -7.19 8.95 11.59
CA ARG A 153 -7.43 9.39 12.97
C ARG A 153 -8.84 9.06 13.46
N PHE A 154 -9.85 9.23 12.60
CA PHE A 154 -11.22 8.86 12.92
C PHE A 154 -11.33 7.36 13.23
N LEU A 155 -10.72 6.49 12.42
CA LEU A 155 -10.71 5.05 12.67
C LEU A 155 -9.96 4.70 13.95
N GLU A 156 -8.82 5.34 14.20
CA GLU A 156 -8.06 5.19 15.43
C GLU A 156 -8.91 5.52 16.66
N ASP A 157 -9.70 6.60 16.60
CA ASP A 157 -10.63 6.99 17.67
C ASP A 157 -11.75 5.98 17.86
N GLN A 158 -12.28 5.39 16.79
CA GLN A 158 -13.28 4.32 16.89
C GLN A 158 -12.70 3.06 17.54
N VAL A 159 -11.48 2.68 17.17
CA VAL A 159 -10.74 1.55 17.77
C VAL A 159 -10.50 1.80 19.26
N LYS A 160 -10.01 2.99 19.63
CA LYS A 160 -9.78 3.40 21.04
C LYS A 160 -11.06 3.40 21.87
N LYS A 161 -12.21 3.75 21.27
CA LYS A 161 -13.52 3.74 21.93
C LYS A 161 -14.01 2.30 22.17
N ARG A 162 -13.87 1.42 21.17
CA ARG A 162 -14.38 0.03 21.26
C ARG A 162 -13.46 -0.91 22.02
N LEU A 163 -12.15 -0.68 21.99
CA LEU A 163 -11.14 -1.54 22.61
C LEU A 163 -10.36 -0.78 23.69
N ALA A 164 -11.05 -0.45 24.79
CA ALA A 164 -10.50 0.35 25.87
C ALA A 164 -9.24 -0.25 26.52
N PHE A 165 -9.04 -1.58 26.46
CA PHE A 165 -7.86 -2.25 27.00
C PHE A 165 -6.58 -1.99 26.19
N LEU A 166 -6.69 -1.67 24.89
CA LEU A 166 -5.55 -1.36 24.03
C LEU A 166 -4.98 0.05 24.27
N LYS A 167 -5.67 0.93 25.02
CA LYS A 167 -5.18 2.29 25.36
C LYS A 167 -3.82 2.31 26.04
N LYS A 168 -3.42 1.21 26.68
CA LYS A 168 -2.14 1.06 27.39
C LYS A 168 -0.95 0.84 26.44
N HIS A 169 -1.19 0.53 25.16
CA HIS A 169 -0.17 0.23 24.16
C HIS A 169 -0.40 1.07 22.88
N PRO A 170 0.09 2.32 22.83
CA PRO A 170 -0.15 3.23 21.69
C PRO A 170 0.40 2.67 20.36
N ASP A 171 1.55 1.97 20.40
CA ASP A 171 2.12 1.32 19.21
C ASP A 171 1.19 0.24 18.65
N THR A 172 0.56 -0.57 19.52
CA THR A 172 -0.38 -1.61 19.09
C THR A 172 -1.62 -1.00 18.43
N ILE A 173 -2.13 0.12 18.93
CA ILE A 173 -3.25 0.83 18.31
C ILE A 173 -2.88 1.31 16.89
N ARG A 174 -1.69 1.90 16.74
CA ARG A 174 -1.18 2.35 15.44
C ARG A 174 -1.04 1.19 14.44
N PHE A 175 -0.44 0.08 14.86
CA PHE A 175 -0.34 -1.13 14.03
C PHE A 175 -1.70 -1.68 13.62
N VAL A 176 -2.65 -1.77 14.56
CA VAL A 176 -4.02 -2.24 14.28
C VAL A 176 -4.72 -1.30 13.30
N ASN A 177 -4.54 0.01 13.43
CA ASN A 177 -5.12 1.00 12.51
C ASN A 177 -4.57 0.85 11.10
N ILE A 178 -3.25 0.77 10.94
CA ILE A 178 -2.58 0.57 9.63
C ILE A 178 -3.01 -0.75 9.01
N PHE A 179 -3.03 -1.83 9.80
CA PHE A 179 -3.47 -3.14 9.32
C PHE A 179 -4.92 -3.12 8.86
N THR A 180 -5.80 -2.47 9.63
CA THR A 180 -7.23 -2.34 9.28
C THR A 180 -7.41 -1.51 8.01
N LEU A 181 -6.75 -0.35 7.91
CA LEU A 181 -6.76 0.51 6.73
C LEU A 181 -6.25 -0.21 5.49
N THR A 182 -5.13 -0.91 5.61
CA THR A 182 -4.53 -1.69 4.51
C THR A 182 -5.47 -2.80 4.06
N THR A 183 -6.07 -3.54 5.01
CA THR A 183 -7.01 -4.62 4.71
C THR A 183 -8.28 -4.10 4.01
N VAL A 184 -8.85 -2.99 4.49
CA VAL A 184 -10.00 -2.35 3.85
C VAL A 184 -9.65 -1.86 2.45
N ASN A 185 -8.47 -1.24 2.28
CA ASN A 185 -7.98 -0.75 0.99
C ASN A 185 -7.82 -1.90 -0.03
N LEU A 186 -7.19 -3.00 0.38
CA LEU A 186 -7.08 -4.20 -0.45
C LEU A 186 -8.46 -4.79 -0.79
N GLY A 187 -9.38 -4.81 0.16
CA GLY A 187 -10.77 -5.24 -0.08
C GLY A 187 -11.47 -4.42 -1.15
N VAL A 188 -11.47 -3.08 -0.99
CA VAL A 188 -12.24 -2.15 -1.82
C VAL A 188 -11.61 -1.89 -3.17
N PHE A 189 -10.28 -1.81 -3.26
CA PHE A 189 -9.59 -1.41 -4.49
C PHE A 189 -8.90 -2.56 -5.23
N PHE A 190 -8.66 -3.71 -4.56
CA PHE A 190 -8.07 -4.89 -5.19
C PHE A 190 -9.08 -6.01 -5.40
N PHE A 191 -9.60 -6.59 -4.32
CA PHE A 191 -10.41 -7.81 -4.41
C PHE A 191 -11.82 -7.58 -4.96
N LEU A 192 -12.51 -6.51 -4.55
CA LEU A 192 -13.84 -6.20 -5.07
C LEU A 192 -13.80 -5.85 -6.58
N PRO A 193 -12.89 -4.99 -7.07
CA PRO A 193 -12.77 -4.73 -8.51
C PRO A 193 -12.34 -5.97 -9.28
N ALA A 194 -11.43 -6.80 -8.76
CA ALA A 194 -11.04 -8.05 -9.39
C ALA A 194 -12.24 -8.98 -9.59
N TYR A 195 -13.13 -9.09 -8.59
CA TYR A 195 -14.37 -9.83 -8.74
C TYR A 195 -15.27 -9.23 -9.84
N VAL A 196 -15.48 -7.91 -9.82
CA VAL A 196 -16.28 -7.22 -10.84
C VAL A 196 -15.71 -7.45 -12.24
N PHE A 197 -14.41 -7.23 -12.45
CA PHE A 197 -13.75 -7.44 -13.73
C PHE A 197 -13.84 -8.89 -14.20
N SER A 198 -13.68 -9.87 -13.32
CA SER A 198 -13.84 -11.29 -13.67
C SER A 198 -15.26 -11.69 -14.10
N CYS A 199 -16.27 -10.90 -13.72
CA CYS A 199 -17.66 -11.11 -14.16
C CYS A 199 -18.02 -10.29 -15.39
N GLN A 200 -17.31 -9.19 -15.65
CA GLN A 200 -17.61 -8.28 -16.75
C GLN A 200 -16.77 -8.62 -17.99
N GLU A 201 -15.47 -8.82 -17.86
CA GLU A 201 -14.60 -9.11 -19.01
C GLU A 201 -14.72 -10.58 -19.41
N THR A 202 -14.90 -10.83 -20.70
CA THR A 202 -15.01 -12.17 -21.25
C THR A 202 -13.65 -12.87 -21.17
N ASP A 203 -13.64 -14.16 -20.88
CA ASP A 203 -12.44 -15.01 -20.80
C ASP A 203 -11.42 -14.62 -19.71
N TRP A 204 -11.77 -13.74 -18.77
CA TRP A 204 -10.91 -13.41 -17.62
C TRP A 204 -11.22 -14.33 -16.45
N SER A 205 -10.21 -15.05 -15.96
CA SER A 205 -10.31 -15.69 -14.64
C SER A 205 -10.23 -14.65 -13.52
N TYR A 206 -10.65 -15.02 -12.32
CA TYR A 206 -10.47 -14.13 -11.15
C TYR A 206 -9.00 -13.77 -10.91
N LEU A 207 -8.07 -14.69 -11.20
CA LEU A 207 -6.64 -14.43 -11.07
C LEU A 207 -6.17 -13.39 -12.09
N ASP A 208 -6.64 -13.49 -13.34
CA ASP A 208 -6.30 -12.53 -14.40
C ASP A 208 -6.85 -11.14 -14.06
N ALA A 209 -8.07 -11.07 -13.54
CA ALA A 209 -8.67 -9.83 -13.07
C ALA A 209 -7.92 -9.22 -11.87
N LEU A 210 -7.48 -10.05 -10.92
CA LEU A 210 -6.67 -9.59 -9.79
C LEU A 210 -5.28 -9.11 -10.23
N TYR A 211 -4.67 -9.82 -11.18
CA TYR A 211 -3.43 -9.42 -11.82
C TYR A 211 -3.57 -8.08 -12.55
N TYR A 212 -4.62 -7.91 -13.36
CA TYR A 212 -4.95 -6.64 -14.02
C TYR A 212 -5.06 -5.50 -13.01
N VAL A 213 -5.85 -5.69 -11.94
CA VAL A 213 -6.02 -4.67 -10.90
C VAL A 213 -4.68 -4.31 -10.25
N PHE A 214 -3.85 -5.30 -9.92
CA PHE A 214 -2.53 -5.05 -9.33
C PHE A 214 -1.60 -4.30 -10.29
N ILE A 215 -1.46 -4.75 -11.53
CA ILE A 215 -0.58 -4.14 -12.55
C ILE A 215 -1.04 -2.73 -12.92
N THR A 216 -2.36 -2.48 -12.89
CA THR A 216 -2.95 -1.17 -13.13
C THR A 216 -2.65 -0.20 -12.00
N LEU A 217 -3.02 -0.53 -10.76
CA LEU A 217 -2.89 0.39 -9.63
C LEU A 217 -1.42 0.55 -9.19
N SER A 218 -0.57 -0.44 -9.41
CA SER A 218 0.89 -0.31 -9.21
C SER A 218 1.60 0.49 -10.31
N THR A 219 0.85 0.98 -11.30
CA THR A 219 1.33 1.74 -12.47
C THR A 219 2.39 1.02 -13.31
N VAL A 220 2.42 -0.31 -13.25
CA VAL A 220 3.28 -1.15 -14.13
C VAL A 220 2.72 -1.19 -15.55
N GLY A 221 1.41 -1.42 -15.68
CA GLY A 221 0.67 -1.31 -16.94
C GLY A 221 1.21 -2.10 -18.13
N PHE A 222 1.36 -3.42 -18.02
CA PHE A 222 1.83 -4.27 -19.13
C PHE A 222 0.95 -4.22 -20.38
N GLY A 223 -0.37 -4.04 -20.21
CA GLY A 223 -1.33 -3.93 -21.32
C GLY A 223 -1.67 -5.25 -22.03
N ASP A 224 -1.24 -6.37 -21.46
CA ASP A 224 -1.69 -7.72 -21.78
C ASP A 224 -3.18 -7.91 -21.43
N TYR A 225 -3.61 -7.31 -20.31
CA TYR A 225 -5.01 -7.17 -19.92
C TYR A 225 -5.39 -5.68 -19.85
N VAL A 226 -6.46 -5.31 -20.52
CA VAL A 226 -7.01 -3.95 -20.50
C VAL A 226 -8.53 -4.04 -20.45
N ALA A 227 -9.12 -3.52 -19.38
CA ALA A 227 -10.58 -3.47 -19.26
C ALA A 227 -11.16 -2.49 -20.29
N THR A 228 -12.45 -2.61 -20.59
CA THR A 228 -13.24 -1.70 -21.45
C THR A 228 -13.02 -1.83 -22.97
N LEU A 229 -12.17 -2.77 -23.42
CA LEU A 229 -11.97 -3.02 -24.85
C LEU A 229 -13.19 -3.67 -25.51
N GLU A 230 -13.89 -4.54 -24.78
CA GLU A 230 -15.08 -5.22 -25.29
C GLU A 230 -16.34 -4.36 -25.14
N PRO A 231 -17.14 -4.21 -26.21
CA PRO A 231 -18.36 -3.42 -26.12
C PRO A 231 -19.41 -4.10 -25.24
N ARG A 232 -20.03 -3.34 -24.33
CA ARG A 232 -21.14 -3.82 -23.50
C ARG A 232 -22.46 -3.89 -24.30
N PRO A 233 -23.42 -4.75 -23.91
CA PRO A 233 -24.67 -4.98 -24.67
C PRO A 233 -25.49 -3.73 -24.97
N THR A 234 -25.41 -2.72 -24.11
CA THR A 234 -26.07 -1.43 -24.32
C THR A 234 -25.08 -0.28 -24.24
N TYR A 235 -25.32 0.79 -25.02
CA TYR A 235 -24.50 2.00 -25.00
C TYR A 235 -24.39 2.61 -23.59
N ALA A 236 -25.50 2.70 -22.86
CA ALA A 236 -25.52 3.23 -21.50
C ALA A 236 -24.64 2.42 -20.53
N GLN A 237 -24.67 1.08 -20.61
CA GLN A 237 -23.79 0.22 -19.81
C GLN A 237 -22.32 0.39 -20.20
N ASN A 238 -22.03 0.53 -21.49
CA ASN A 238 -20.65 0.75 -21.98
C ASN A 238 -20.07 2.05 -21.41
N VAL A 239 -20.82 3.15 -21.55
CA VAL A 239 -20.45 4.46 -21.00
C VAL A 239 -20.28 4.40 -19.48
N ALA A 240 -21.25 3.83 -18.76
CA ALA A 240 -21.19 3.71 -17.31
C ALA A 240 -19.98 2.89 -16.85
N TYR A 241 -19.67 1.80 -17.55
CA TYR A 241 -18.52 0.95 -17.25
C TYR A 241 -17.19 1.68 -17.46
N LYS A 242 -17.03 2.40 -18.58
CA LYS A 242 -15.84 3.22 -18.85
C LYS A 242 -15.63 4.32 -17.79
N ILE A 243 -16.71 5.02 -17.43
CA ILE A 243 -16.67 6.05 -16.36
C ILE A 243 -16.34 5.43 -15.00
N ALA A 244 -16.94 4.29 -14.67
CA ALA A 244 -16.65 3.59 -13.42
C ALA A 244 -15.18 3.16 -13.33
N THR A 245 -14.63 2.59 -14.41
CA THR A 245 -13.21 2.22 -14.50
C THR A 245 -12.30 3.44 -14.37
N PHE A 246 -12.62 4.56 -15.04
CA PHE A 246 -11.89 5.82 -14.91
C PHE A 246 -11.85 6.31 -13.46
N CYS A 247 -13.01 6.36 -12.81
CA CYS A 247 -13.12 6.78 -11.41
C CYS A 247 -12.39 5.84 -10.45
N TRP A 248 -12.48 4.53 -10.69
CA TRP A 248 -11.79 3.52 -9.88
C TRP A 248 -10.28 3.65 -9.99
N ILE A 249 -9.71 3.84 -11.18
CA ILE A 249 -8.26 4.05 -11.35
C ILE A 249 -7.82 5.31 -10.58
N LEU A 250 -8.52 6.43 -10.78
CA LEU A 250 -8.17 7.69 -10.11
C LEU A 250 -8.21 7.56 -8.58
N THR A 251 -9.32 7.04 -8.05
CA THR A 251 -9.48 6.88 -6.60
C THR A 251 -8.51 5.85 -6.05
N GLY A 252 -8.35 4.69 -6.70
CA GLY A 252 -7.42 3.64 -6.31
C GLY A 252 -5.97 4.11 -6.24
N LEU A 253 -5.51 4.92 -7.20
CA LEU A 253 -4.18 5.51 -7.17
C LEU A 253 -4.01 6.50 -6.01
N CYS A 254 -5.04 7.31 -5.71
CA CYS A 254 -5.00 8.20 -4.55
C CYS A 254 -4.87 7.43 -3.24
N PHE A 255 -5.61 6.33 -3.09
CA PHE A 255 -5.51 5.48 -1.91
C PHE A 255 -4.18 4.74 -1.84
N LEU A 256 -3.63 4.28 -2.97
CA LEU A 256 -2.31 3.66 -2.99
C LEU A 256 -1.21 4.66 -2.60
N ALA A 257 -1.27 5.89 -3.10
CA ALA A 257 -0.37 6.97 -2.68
C ALA A 257 -0.44 7.21 -1.17
N SER A 258 -1.65 7.20 -0.60
CA SER A 258 -1.87 7.35 0.84
C SER A 258 -1.23 6.22 1.65
N VAL A 259 -1.33 4.98 1.18
CA VAL A 259 -0.67 3.84 1.84
C VAL A 259 0.84 3.97 1.77
N PHE A 260 1.41 4.43 0.64
CA PHE A 260 2.84 4.69 0.55
C PHE A 260 3.29 5.78 1.52
N ASP A 261 2.52 6.86 1.67
CA ASP A 261 2.82 7.91 2.65
C ASP A 261 2.85 7.35 4.08
N LEU A 262 1.85 6.54 4.46
CA LEU A 262 1.83 5.86 5.76
C LEU A 262 3.04 4.93 5.93
N LEU A 263 3.39 4.13 4.92
CA LEU A 263 4.56 3.24 4.97
C LEU A 263 5.87 4.03 5.13
N VAL A 264 6.02 5.17 4.44
CA VAL A 264 7.18 6.04 4.55
C VAL A 264 7.25 6.67 5.95
N GLU A 265 6.13 7.09 6.53
CA GLU A 265 6.06 7.59 7.91
C GLU A 265 6.47 6.51 8.93
N GLU A 266 6.04 5.26 8.74
CA GLU A 266 6.47 4.14 9.58
C GLU A 266 7.98 3.88 9.47
N MET A 267 8.51 3.85 8.24
CA MET A 267 9.95 3.62 8.03
C MET A 267 10.79 4.69 8.71
N LYS A 268 10.38 5.97 8.64
CA LYS A 268 11.04 7.07 9.35
C LYS A 268 10.96 6.86 10.87
N GLY A 269 9.80 6.47 11.39
CA GLY A 269 9.63 6.21 12.82
C GLY A 269 10.47 5.02 13.32
N VAL A 270 10.62 3.95 12.51
CA VAL A 270 11.51 2.83 12.82
C VAL A 270 12.96 3.30 12.86
N GLU A 271 13.38 4.11 11.89
CA GLU A 271 14.75 4.65 11.81
C GLU A 271 15.10 5.49 13.05
N GLU A 272 14.18 6.35 13.51
CA GLU A 272 14.36 7.15 14.72
C GLU A 272 14.51 6.28 15.97
N ARG A 273 13.65 5.26 16.14
CA ARG A 273 13.76 4.31 17.26
C ARG A 273 15.07 3.52 17.28
N ILE A 274 15.57 3.14 16.10
CA ILE A 274 16.87 2.45 15.97
C ILE A 274 18.01 3.39 16.39
N LYS A 275 17.99 4.65 15.93
CA LYS A 275 19.00 5.65 16.31
C LYS A 275 18.99 5.94 17.81
N GLU A 276 17.81 6.04 18.42
CA GLU A 276 17.67 6.19 19.87
C GLU A 276 18.18 4.97 20.64
N GLY A 277 17.90 3.75 20.14
CA GLY A 277 18.42 2.51 20.71
C GLY A 277 19.96 2.40 20.64
N MET A 278 20.56 2.86 19.54
CA MET A 278 22.02 2.89 19.36
C MET A 278 22.71 3.96 20.19
N ASN A 279 22.02 5.05 20.52
CA ASN A 279 22.55 6.16 21.33
C ASN A 279 22.38 5.97 22.84
N LYS A 280 21.68 4.92 23.29
CA LYS A 280 21.70 4.54 24.71
C LYS A 280 23.09 4.01 25.05
N PRO A 281 23.79 4.58 26.07
CA PRO A 281 25.01 3.98 26.57
C PRO A 281 24.72 2.53 26.94
N LEU A 282 25.59 1.61 26.53
CA LEU A 282 25.68 0.31 27.20
C LEU A 282 26.00 0.65 28.66
N ASP A 283 24.99 0.58 29.53
CA ASP A 283 25.20 0.72 30.96
C ASP A 283 25.99 -0.50 31.41
N GLY A 284 27.31 -0.36 31.30
CA GLY A 284 28.25 -1.25 31.91
C GLY A 284 28.25 -0.98 33.40
N GLY A 285 27.45 -1.74 34.14
CA GLY A 285 27.66 -1.88 35.57
C GLY A 285 26.40 -1.90 36.43
N ASP A 286 25.62 -2.97 36.34
CA ASP A 286 24.89 -3.49 37.51
C ASP A 286 25.40 -4.91 37.83
N LEU A 287 26.70 -5.00 38.12
CA LEU A 287 27.24 -5.98 39.07
C LEU A 287 27.28 -5.31 40.45
N ASP A 288 26.13 -4.87 40.98
CA ASP A 288 26.01 -4.58 42.42
C ASP A 288 24.62 -4.95 42.96
N ASN A 289 24.13 -6.14 42.61
CA ASN A 289 23.02 -6.78 43.32
C ASN A 289 23.48 -8.07 44.02
N GLY A 290 24.68 -8.01 44.61
CA GLY A 290 25.27 -9.09 45.41
C GLY A 290 25.51 -8.74 46.88
N LYS A 291 25.06 -7.57 47.37
CA LYS A 291 25.36 -7.12 48.74
C LYS A 291 24.16 -6.91 49.67
N GLU A 292 22.96 -7.31 49.27
CA GLU A 292 21.80 -7.35 50.19
C GLU A 292 21.44 -8.76 50.70
N THR A 293 22.14 -9.81 50.27
CA THR A 293 21.86 -11.20 50.71
C THR A 293 22.85 -11.76 51.73
N GLU A 294 23.63 -10.92 52.41
CA GLU A 294 24.65 -11.37 53.39
C GLU A 294 24.48 -10.76 54.80
N LYS A 295 23.34 -10.13 55.11
CA LYS A 295 23.00 -9.74 56.49
C LYS A 295 21.87 -10.52 57.15
N ASP A 296 21.11 -11.32 56.40
CA ASP A 296 19.98 -12.08 56.95
C ASP A 296 20.29 -13.55 57.30
N ILE A 297 21.53 -14.02 57.12
CA ILE A 297 21.93 -15.41 57.44
C ILE A 297 22.78 -15.51 58.72
N GLN A 298 23.16 -14.40 59.35
CA GLN A 298 23.91 -14.41 60.63
C GLN A 298 23.06 -14.15 61.89
N GLY A 299 21.72 -14.16 61.76
CA GLY A 299 20.79 -14.00 62.88
C GLY A 299 20.23 -15.29 63.49
N HIS A 300 20.41 -16.44 62.82
CA HIS A 300 19.71 -17.68 63.20
C HIS A 300 20.56 -18.78 63.85
N THR A 301 21.80 -18.48 64.25
CA THR A 301 22.66 -19.45 64.97
C THR A 301 23.30 -18.81 66.19
N LYS A 302 22.48 -18.44 67.18
CA LYS A 302 22.86 -18.32 68.60
C LYS A 302 21.62 -18.02 69.47
N LYS A 303 20.73 -19.00 69.56
CA LYS A 303 19.79 -19.12 70.67
C LYS A 303 19.78 -20.57 71.14
N GLU A 304 20.86 -20.94 71.82
CA GLU A 304 20.88 -22.03 72.79
C GLU A 304 22.09 -21.77 73.67
N GLU A 305 21.80 -21.29 74.88
CA GLU A 305 22.45 -21.62 76.16
C GLU A 305 22.39 -20.44 77.13
N GLN A 306 21.70 -20.71 78.27
CA GLN A 306 21.89 -20.10 79.60
C GLN A 306 21.46 -18.63 79.73
N GLY A 307 20.66 -18.20 80.70
CA GLY A 307 20.20 -18.80 81.94
C GLY A 307 19.87 -17.63 82.88
N GLU A 308 18.71 -17.72 83.55
CA GLU A 308 18.31 -17.08 84.82
C GLU A 308 18.70 -15.63 85.16
N GLY A 309 17.68 -14.83 85.53
CA GLY A 309 17.92 -13.56 86.23
C GLY A 309 16.72 -12.62 86.35
N MET A 310 15.82 -12.95 87.28
CA MET A 310 14.77 -12.10 87.86
C MET A 310 15.21 -10.64 88.12
N THR A 311 14.37 -9.62 87.86
CA THR A 311 14.03 -8.49 88.78
C THR A 311 12.85 -7.66 88.25
N ILE A 312 12.08 -7.12 89.20
CA ILE A 312 10.74 -6.53 89.22
C ILE A 312 10.77 -4.97 89.17
N ARG A 313 9.60 -4.36 88.88
CA ARG A 313 9.14 -2.93 89.13
C ARG A 313 9.60 -1.86 88.12
N ALA A 314 8.90 -0.74 87.88
CA ALA A 314 7.52 -0.27 88.07
C ALA A 314 7.46 1.22 87.63
N ARG A 315 6.22 1.70 87.39
CA ARG A 315 5.74 3.11 87.41
C ARG A 315 6.19 4.05 86.28
N THR A 316 5.50 5.13 85.90
CA THR A 316 4.11 5.65 85.95
C THR A 316 4.23 7.10 85.43
N ALA A 317 3.25 7.57 84.63
CA ALA A 317 2.84 8.96 84.38
C ALA A 317 3.74 9.90 83.52
N LYS A 318 3.13 10.54 82.50
CA LYS A 318 2.43 11.84 82.66
C LYS A 318 1.53 12.17 81.46
N LYS A 319 0.38 12.78 81.77
CA LYS A 319 -0.70 13.31 80.94
C LYS A 319 -0.59 14.85 80.96
N ALA A 320 -0.90 15.56 79.86
CA ALA A 320 -1.81 16.73 79.80
C ALA A 320 -1.49 17.80 78.71
N ALA A 321 -2.57 18.54 78.35
CA ALA A 321 -2.76 19.75 77.51
C ALA A 321 -2.82 19.50 75.99
N VAL A 322 -3.91 19.68 75.20
CA VAL A 322 -5.17 20.50 75.21
C VAL A 322 -4.98 22.02 75.05
N SER A 323 -5.37 22.53 73.87
CA SER A 323 -5.89 23.89 73.54
C SER A 323 -6.39 23.80 72.07
N SER A 324 -7.71 23.74 71.80
CA SER A 324 -8.66 24.85 71.52
C SER A 324 -8.43 25.48 70.12
N GLU A 325 -9.40 25.81 69.26
CA GLU A 325 -10.87 25.97 69.34
C GLU A 325 -11.39 26.03 67.88
N GLU A 326 -12.50 25.34 67.59
CA GLU A 326 -13.36 25.58 66.42
C GLU A 326 -14.66 26.22 66.96
N MET A 327 -15.06 27.38 66.45
CA MET A 327 -16.45 27.84 66.48
C MET A 327 -16.77 28.76 65.28
N GLU A 328 -17.91 28.43 64.67
CA GLU A 328 -18.87 29.28 63.95
C GLU A 328 -18.42 30.12 62.76
N GLU A 329 -18.94 29.77 61.58
CA GLU A 329 -19.87 30.70 60.90
C GLU A 329 -20.78 29.94 59.91
N ALA A 330 -22.08 29.98 60.19
CA ALA A 330 -23.14 29.62 59.27
C ALA A 330 -24.11 30.80 59.18
N GLY A 331 -24.41 31.26 57.95
CA GLY A 331 -25.66 31.97 57.69
C GLY A 331 -25.58 33.24 56.83
N THR A 332 -26.04 33.09 55.58
CA THR A 332 -26.94 34.01 54.85
C THR A 332 -26.50 35.43 54.48
N CYS A 333 -26.40 35.72 53.17
CA CYS A 333 -27.43 36.49 52.42
C CYS A 333 -27.06 36.77 50.94
N LEU A 334 -27.84 36.15 50.05
CA LEU A 334 -28.49 36.65 48.80
C LEU A 334 -27.73 37.37 47.66
N PRO A 335 -28.24 37.24 46.41
CA PRO A 335 -27.59 37.68 45.17
C PRO A 335 -28.09 39.04 44.69
N ASP A 336 -27.29 39.74 43.87
CA ASP A 336 -27.80 40.85 43.05
C ASP A 336 -27.55 40.57 41.56
N LYS A 337 -28.68 40.50 40.84
CA LYS A 337 -28.75 40.49 39.38
C LYS A 337 -28.94 41.93 38.89
N GLU A 338 -28.25 42.18 37.79
CA GLU A 338 -28.34 43.29 36.85
C GLU A 338 -29.70 43.99 36.72
N LYS A 339 -29.67 45.33 36.65
CA LYS A 339 -30.69 46.16 36.01
C LYS A 339 -30.09 46.86 34.79
N HIS A 340 -30.84 46.71 33.70
CA HIS A 340 -30.83 47.44 32.43
C HIS A 340 -30.37 48.91 32.47
N ALA A 341 -29.55 49.28 31.49
CA ALA A 341 -29.81 50.34 30.50
C ALA A 341 -28.89 50.16 29.29
#